data_AF-A0A3B8WHX2-F1
#
_entry.id   AF-A0A3B8WHX2-F1
#
_cell.length_a   1.000
_cell.length_b   1.000
_cell.length_c   1.000
_cell.angle_alpha   90.00
_cell.angle_beta   90.00
_cell.angle_gamma   90.00
#
_symmetry.space_group_name_H-M   'P 1'
#
loop_
_entity.id
_entity.type
_entity.pdbx_description
1 polymer ?
#
loop_
_entity_poly.entity_id
_entity_poly.type
_entity_poly.pdbx_seq_one_letter_code
_entity_poly.pdbx_strand_id
1 'polypeptide(L)'
;QPDYLSTLVVSFPQGEERFREGFGADFVPLGQQALFEEIRLFLEHLELDNTIFRSDHASNYLVLKGTLGRDKDRLLQQVNMAITQPGAVPLREEWMRGL
;
A
#
# COMPACT_ATOMS: atom_id res chain seq x y z
N GLN A 1 6.12 4.76 19.51
CA GLN A 1 6.13 4.15 18.17
C GLN A 1 6.16 2.62 18.28
N PRO A 2 5.57 1.87 17.35
CA PRO A 2 5.68 0.41 17.34
C PRO A 2 7.05 -0.05 16.83
N ASP A 3 7.50 -1.25 17.22
CA ASP A 3 8.72 -1.84 16.67
C ASP A 3 8.56 -2.18 15.18
N TYR A 4 7.33 -2.53 14.78
CA TYR A 4 7.00 -2.97 13.44
C TYR A 4 5.65 -2.41 12.99
N LEU A 5 5.58 -1.97 11.73
CA LEU A 5 4.36 -1.52 11.08
C LEU A 5 4.29 -2.15 9.69
N SER A 6 3.14 -2.74 9.36
CA SER A 6 2.91 -3.30 8.04
C SER A 6 1.55 -2.95 7.48
N THR A 7 1.50 -2.78 6.17
CA THR A 7 0.29 -2.50 5.41
C THR A 7 -0.04 -3.67 4.50
N LEU A 8 -1.34 -3.88 4.28
CA LEU A 8 -1.88 -4.79 3.28
C LEU A 8 -3.05 -4.11 2.58
N VAL A 9 -3.23 -4.40 1.29
CA VAL A 9 -4.46 -4.09 0.57
C VAL A 9 -5.46 -5.21 0.84
N VAL A 10 -6.67 -4.87 1.26
CA VAL A 10 -7.74 -5.85 1.48
C VAL A 10 -8.19 -6.40 0.12
N SER A 11 -8.34 -7.71 0.03
CA SER A 11 -8.88 -8.40 -1.14
C SER A 11 -10.06 -9.29 -0.76
N PHE A 12 -10.97 -9.50 -1.70
CA PHE A 12 -12.22 -10.23 -1.49
C PHE A 12 -12.33 -11.43 -2.45
N PRO A 13 -11.47 -12.46 -2.32
CA PRO A 13 -11.48 -13.61 -3.24
C PRO A 13 -12.78 -14.42 -3.19
N GLN A 14 -13.53 -14.32 -2.08
CA GLN A 14 -14.81 -15.00 -1.86
C GLN A 14 -16.03 -14.10 -2.16
N GLY A 15 -15.81 -12.92 -2.76
CA GLY A 15 -16.84 -11.91 -3.00
C GLY A 15 -16.88 -10.82 -1.94
N GLU A 16 -17.37 -9.65 -2.32
CA GLU A 16 -17.40 -8.43 -1.50
C GLU A 16 -18.81 -8.01 -1.07
N GLU A 17 -19.85 -8.79 -1.39
CA GLU A 17 -21.27 -8.43 -1.15
C GLU A 17 -21.54 -8.11 0.31
N ARG A 18 -21.23 -9.04 1.23
CA ARG A 18 -21.37 -8.83 2.68
C ARG A 18 -20.56 -7.64 3.18
N PHE A 19 -19.39 -7.37 2.59
CA PHE A 19 -18.58 -6.21 2.96
C PHE A 19 -19.30 -4.94 2.54
N ARG A 20 -19.73 -4.83 1.28
CA ARG A 20 -20.45 -3.68 0.72
C ARG A 20 -21.75 -3.37 1.45
N GLU A 21 -22.48 -4.38 1.92
CA GLU A 21 -23.69 -4.18 2.73
C GLU A 21 -23.45 -3.26 3.95
N GLY A 22 -22.25 -3.28 4.53
CA GLY A 22 -21.88 -2.44 5.67
C GLY A 22 -21.48 -0.99 5.32
N PHE A 23 -21.19 -0.70 4.05
CA PHE A 23 -20.74 0.62 3.58
C PHE A 23 -21.77 1.35 2.73
N GLY A 24 -22.76 0.64 2.17
CA GLY A 24 -23.79 1.21 1.31
C GLY A 24 -23.50 1.06 -0.19
N ALA A 25 -24.42 1.56 -1.01
CA ALA A 25 -24.38 1.40 -2.46
C ALA A 25 -23.35 2.31 -3.17
N ASP A 26 -22.81 3.30 -2.46
CA ASP A 26 -21.83 4.28 -2.93
C ASP A 26 -20.37 3.90 -2.63
N PHE A 27 -20.13 2.72 -2.05
CA PHE A 27 -18.77 2.23 -1.85
C PHE A 27 -18.06 1.99 -3.19
N VAL A 28 -16.92 2.65 -3.38
CA VAL A 28 -16.03 2.47 -4.53
C VAL A 28 -14.68 1.97 -4.03
N PRO A 29 -14.23 0.76 -4.44
CA PRO A 29 -12.91 0.27 -4.08
C PRO A 29 -11.82 1.11 -4.77
N LEU A 30 -10.68 1.27 -4.09
CA LEU A 30 -9.53 1.97 -4.67
C LEU A 30 -8.92 1.14 -5.81
N GLY A 31 -8.69 1.79 -6.95
CA GLY A 31 -7.85 1.25 -8.02
C GLY A 31 -6.36 1.36 -7.70
N GLN A 32 -5.50 0.73 -8.51
CA GLN A 32 -4.05 0.70 -8.31
C GLN A 32 -3.42 2.09 -8.10
N GLN A 33 -3.79 3.07 -8.94
CA GLN A 33 -3.30 4.44 -8.81
C GLN A 33 -3.68 5.08 -7.47
N ALA A 34 -4.95 4.94 -7.07
CA ALA A 34 -5.45 5.50 -5.82
C ALA A 34 -4.83 4.83 -4.58
N LEU A 35 -4.52 3.53 -4.66
CA LEU A 35 -3.75 2.82 -3.63
C LEU A 35 -2.32 3.38 -3.47
N PHE A 36 -1.68 3.79 -4.56
CA PHE A 36 -0.37 4.44 -4.49
C PHE A 36 -0.46 5.84 -3.88
N GLU A 37 -1.50 6.60 -4.21
CA GLU A 37 -1.76 7.91 -3.62
C GLU A 37 -2.05 7.80 -2.12
N GLU A 38 -2.81 6.79 -1.70
CA GLU A 38 -3.10 6.51 -0.29
C GLU A 38 -1.82 6.19 0.49
N ILE A 39 -0.97 5.28 -0.01
CA ILE A 39 0.26 4.93 0.70
C ILE A 39 1.28 6.08 0.70
N ARG A 40 1.28 6.93 -0.34
CA ARG A 40 2.06 8.17 -0.36
C ARG A 40 1.62 9.10 0.76
N LEU A 41 0.31 9.37 0.85
CA LEU A 41 -0.28 10.24 1.87
C LEU A 41 -0.03 9.71 3.28
N PHE A 42 -0.19 8.39 3.48
CA PHE A 42 0.11 7.72 4.74
C PHE A 42 1.56 7.92 5.16
N LEU A 43 2.53 7.64 4.26
CA LEU A 43 3.96 7.81 4.54
C LEU A 43 4.35 9.28 4.76
N GLU A 44 3.74 10.21 4.03
CA GLU A 44 4.00 11.65 4.14
C GLU A 44 3.73 12.16 5.55
N HIS A 45 2.60 11.75 6.14
CA HIS A 45 2.18 12.19 7.47
C HIS A 45 2.64 11.28 8.62
N LEU A 46 3.26 10.14 8.34
CA LEU A 46 3.73 9.22 9.36
C LEU A 46 5.11 9.64 9.86
N GLU A 47 5.19 10.08 11.12
CA GLU A 47 6.43 10.45 11.82
C GLU A 47 6.78 9.37 12.85
N LEU A 48 7.75 8.51 12.52
CA LEU A 48 8.26 7.43 13.38
C LEU A 48 9.77 7.34 13.19
N ASP A 49 10.55 7.15 14.26
CA ASP A 49 12.01 7.30 14.20
C ASP A 49 12.78 5.98 13.95
N ASN A 50 12.25 4.84 14.44
CA ASN A 50 12.92 3.54 14.43
C ASN A 50 11.97 2.36 14.21
N THR A 51 10.82 2.59 13.55
CA THR A 51 9.85 1.52 13.25
C THR A 51 10.25 0.77 11.98
N ILE A 52 10.32 -0.56 12.05
CA ILE A 52 10.50 -1.39 10.85
C ILE A 52 9.19 -1.35 10.03
N PHE A 53 9.27 -0.86 8.79
CA PHE A 53 8.11 -0.75 7.90
C PHE A 53 8.14 -1.78 6.77
N ARG A 54 6.99 -2.41 6.53
CA ARG A 54 6.78 -3.35 5.42
C ARG A 54 5.44 -3.18 4.72
N SER A 55 5.49 -2.97 3.41
CA SER A 55 4.35 -3.12 2.50
C SER A 55 4.59 -4.30 1.57
N ASP A 56 5.06 -5.44 2.09
CA ASP A 56 5.45 -6.61 1.29
C ASP A 56 4.49 -7.80 1.39
N HIS A 57 3.33 -7.63 2.03
CA HIS A 57 2.23 -8.60 1.98
C HIS A 57 1.82 -8.88 0.52
N ALA A 58 1.45 -10.12 0.18
CA ALA A 58 1.17 -10.55 -1.20
C ALA A 58 0.13 -9.67 -1.91
N SER A 59 -0.86 -9.16 -1.18
CA SER A 59 -1.92 -8.30 -1.72
C SER A 59 -1.45 -6.91 -2.17
N ASN A 60 -0.25 -6.46 -1.78
CA ASN A 60 0.27 -5.16 -2.19
C ASN A 60 0.91 -5.22 -3.58
N TYR A 61 0.58 -4.25 -4.44
CA TYR A 61 1.23 -4.06 -5.74
C TYR A 61 2.70 -3.65 -5.59
N LEU A 62 2.95 -2.62 -4.77
CA LEU A 62 4.27 -2.03 -4.58
C LEU A 62 4.90 -2.55 -3.28
N VAL A 63 6.04 -3.22 -3.41
CA VAL A 63 6.80 -3.74 -2.28
C VAL A 63 7.67 -2.62 -1.70
N LEU A 64 7.40 -2.25 -0.46
CA LEU A 64 8.19 -1.26 0.29
C LEU A 64 8.78 -1.89 1.54
N LYS A 65 10.08 -1.65 1.78
CA LYS A 65 10.79 -2.13 2.97
C LYS A 65 11.76 -1.06 3.47
N GLY A 66 11.75 -0.79 4.77
CA GLY A 66 12.68 0.15 5.39
C GLY A 66 12.56 0.19 6.91
N THR A 67 13.35 1.08 7.51
CA THR A 67 13.14 1.58 8.87
C THR A 67 12.68 3.03 8.75
N LEU A 68 11.47 3.33 9.23
CA LEU A 68 10.92 4.69 9.24
C LEU A 68 11.80 5.61 10.08
N GLY A 69 11.83 6.89 9.72
CA GLY A 69 12.81 7.87 10.20
C GLY A 69 13.98 7.94 9.23
N ARG A 70 14.81 6.89 9.19
CA ARG A 70 15.97 6.82 8.28
C ARG A 70 15.59 6.74 6.80
N ASP A 71 14.61 5.91 6.47
CA ASP A 71 14.32 5.54 5.08
C ASP A 71 13.11 6.29 4.48
N LYS A 72 12.51 7.25 5.20
CA LYS A 72 11.24 7.91 4.81
C LYS A 72 11.30 8.54 3.42
N ASP A 73 12.30 9.38 3.16
CA ASP A 73 12.44 10.07 1.87
C ASP A 73 12.63 9.09 0.71
N ARG A 74 13.42 8.03 0.91
CA ARG A 74 13.61 6.97 -0.08
C ARG A 74 12.31 6.23 -0.38
N LEU A 75 11.52 5.92 0.65
CA LEU A 75 10.23 5.24 0.49
C LEU A 75 9.24 6.13 -0.26
N LEU A 76 9.15 7.41 0.10
CA LEU A 76 8.32 8.40 -0.60
C LEU A 76 8.72 8.54 -2.07
N GLN A 77 10.03 8.57 -2.36
CA GLN A 77 10.52 8.61 -3.74
C GLN A 77 10.09 7.37 -4.54
N GLN A 78 10.16 6.17 -3.96
CA GLN A 78 9.71 4.93 -4.62
C GLN A 78 8.22 4.97 -4.96
N VAL A 79 7.38 5.46 -4.03
CA VAL A 79 5.94 5.63 -4.29
C VAL A 79 5.69 6.68 -5.37
N ASN A 80 6.38 7.82 -5.31
CA ASN A 80 6.27 8.87 -6.34
C ASN A 80 6.69 8.37 -7.72
N MET A 81 7.71 7.53 -7.82
CA MET A 81 8.09 6.88 -9.08
C MET A 81 6.97 5.96 -9.60
N ALA A 82 6.36 5.16 -8.73
CA ALA A 82 5.24 4.29 -9.12
C ALA A 82 4.00 5.09 -9.61
N ILE A 83 3.76 6.27 -9.04
CA ILE A 83 2.67 7.19 -9.42
C ILE A 83 2.96 7.91 -10.76
N THR A 84 4.18 8.41 -10.94
CA THR A 84 4.50 9.37 -12.02
C THR A 84 5.19 8.74 -13.22
N GLN A 85 5.76 7.54 -13.06
CA GLN A 85 6.53 6.86 -14.10
C GLN A 85 6.07 5.40 -14.24
N PRO A 86 4.94 5.14 -14.93
CA PRO A 86 4.45 3.79 -15.16
C PRO A 86 5.54 2.89 -15.76
N GLY A 87 5.79 1.75 -15.11
CA GLY A 87 6.82 0.78 -15.52
C GLY A 87 8.24 1.04 -15.01
N ALA A 88 8.51 2.18 -14.33
CA ALA A 88 9.83 2.45 -13.75
C ALA A 88 10.11 1.64 -12.47
N VAL A 89 9.06 1.14 -11.82
CA VAL A 89 9.16 0.32 -10.61
C VAL A 89 8.47 -1.02 -10.87
N PRO A 90 9.09 -2.16 -10.55
CA PRO A 90 8.43 -3.46 -10.68
C PRO A 90 7.25 -3.54 -9.70
N LEU A 91 6.09 -3.89 -10.23
CA LEU A 91 4.87 -4.13 -9.46
C LEU A 91 4.59 -5.63 -9.43
N ARG A 92 3.88 -6.09 -8.40
CA ARG A 92 3.29 -7.42 -8.43
C ARG A 92 2.16 -7.46 -9.45
N GLU A 93 2.24 -8.45 -10.33
CA GLU A 93 1.16 -8.77 -11.26
C GLU A 93 -0.07 -9.28 -10.50
N GLU A 94 -1.24 -9.13 -11.10
CA GLU A 94 -2.51 -9.47 -10.43
C GLU A 94 -2.58 -10.94 -9.99
N TRP A 95 -2.08 -11.86 -10.81
CA TRP A 95 -2.01 -13.30 -10.49
C TRP A 95 -1.05 -13.63 -9.32
N MET A 96 -0.17 -12.69 -8.94
CA MET A 96 0.73 -12.83 -7.79
C MET A 96 0.13 -12.25 -6.51
N ARG A 97 -1.05 -11.60 -6.56
CA ARG A 97 -1.65 -10.84 -5.45
C ARG A 97 -2.67 -11.62 -4.61
N GLY A 98 -2.61 -12.95 -4.63
CA GLY A 98 -3.41 -13.85 -3.79
C GLY A 98 -2.55 -14.83 -3.00
N LEU A 99 -3.12 -15.42 -1.95
CA LEU A 99 -2.59 -16.60 -1.27
C LEU A 99 -3.31 -17.85 -1.76
#